data_AF-A0A936XFT4-F1
#
_entry.id   AF-A0A936XFT4-F1
#
_cell.length_a   1.000
_cell.length_b   1.000
_cell.length_c   1.000
_cell.angle_alpha   90.00
_cell.angle_beta   90.00
_cell.angle_gamma   90.00
#
_symmetry.space_group_name_H-M   'P 1'
#
loop_
_entity.id
_entity.type
_entity.pdbx_description
1 polymer ?
#
loop_
_entity_poly.entity_id
_entity_poly.type
_entity_poly.pdbx_seq_one_letter_code
_entity_poly.pdbx_strand_id
1 'polypeptide(L)'
;MNTAGSTDRPDRSAKKQWLLIIIILVLCGGIYVFLNYVLPGLSGGSRASTEPMKMPAGSSIKNTEQFGEIPVNQFGIVMQEGKTKADAEKIAKSINAEITGEVSLINFYQLETKQTTADNYSQVLEKLAGSPGVELASPNSLVIADDFDESQGTCDPLDDPMYKDSTYGRNYQMIGLKNAYAFMKASGLTLNPVKVGILDTRLYKPCDEIGGNSNVSTTEDEDYNDNPDKNEHGQVVNGGLTHGTMVTEVLGANAENGGVTGVAAPWAIN
;
A
#
# COMPACT_ATOMS: atom_id res chain seq x y z
N MET A 1 -6.14 -74.13 61.04
CA MET A 1 -5.84 -72.83 61.68
C MET A 1 -5.97 -71.76 60.61
N ASN A 2 -6.87 -70.81 60.85
CA ASN A 2 -7.13 -69.63 60.01
C ASN A 2 -5.94 -68.66 60.06
N THR A 3 -5.59 -68.06 58.92
CA THR A 3 -5.25 -66.63 58.83
C THR A 3 -5.62 -66.11 57.44
N ALA A 4 -6.58 -65.19 57.43
CA ALA A 4 -6.99 -64.38 56.30
C ALA A 4 -6.33 -62.98 56.37
N GLY A 5 -6.34 -62.25 55.25
CA GLY A 5 -5.96 -60.84 55.12
C GLY A 5 -4.79 -60.67 54.16
N SER A 6 -4.77 -59.78 53.17
CA SER A 6 -5.55 -58.56 52.90
C SER A 6 -5.45 -58.29 51.39
N THR A 7 -6.56 -58.10 50.68
CA THR A 7 -6.53 -57.58 49.30
C THR A 7 -6.95 -56.11 49.31
N ASP A 8 -5.97 -55.26 49.04
CA ASP A 8 -6.12 -53.82 48.82
C ASP A 8 -7.22 -53.54 47.77
N ARG A 9 -8.23 -52.77 48.17
CA ARG A 9 -9.18 -52.18 47.23
C ARG A 9 -8.58 -50.88 46.70
N PRO A 10 -8.42 -50.71 45.37
CA PRO A 10 -7.85 -49.48 44.82
C PRO A 10 -8.77 -48.29 45.08
N ASP A 11 -8.17 -47.23 45.62
CA ASP A 11 -8.82 -45.98 46.00
C ASP A 11 -9.50 -45.30 44.80
N ARG A 12 -10.82 -45.20 44.84
CA ARG A 12 -11.67 -44.56 43.82
C ARG A 12 -11.47 -43.04 43.76
N SER A 13 -10.84 -42.43 44.76
CA SER A 13 -10.53 -40.99 44.84
C SER A 13 -9.52 -40.56 43.77
N ALA A 14 -8.43 -41.32 43.62
CA ALA A 14 -7.35 -41.00 42.69
C ALA A 14 -7.83 -40.97 41.22
N LYS A 15 -8.71 -41.89 40.82
CA LYS A 15 -9.27 -41.93 39.47
C LYS A 15 -10.14 -40.71 39.14
N LYS A 16 -10.88 -40.18 40.12
CA LYS A 16 -11.69 -38.96 39.93
C LYS A 16 -10.83 -37.71 39.82
N GLN A 17 -9.74 -37.63 40.58
CA GLN A 17 -8.79 -36.52 40.50
C GLN A 17 -8.06 -36.48 39.15
N TRP A 18 -7.62 -37.64 38.64
CA TRP A 18 -7.00 -37.73 37.32
C TRP A 18 -7.94 -37.35 36.18
N LEU A 19 -9.21 -37.77 36.24
CA LEU A 19 -10.22 -37.38 35.24
C LEU A 19 -10.43 -35.86 35.23
N LEU A 20 -10.46 -35.23 36.40
CA LEU A 20 -10.64 -33.78 36.53
C LEU A 20 -9.46 -33.00 35.94
N ILE A 21 -8.23 -33.46 36.18
CA ILE A 21 -7.01 -32.86 35.63
C ILE A 21 -7.00 -32.93 34.11
N ILE A 22 -7.38 -34.08 33.53
CA ILE A 22 -7.45 -34.25 32.06
C ILE A 22 -8.49 -33.31 31.46
N ILE A 23 -9.67 -33.17 32.08
CA ILE A 23 -10.71 -32.24 31.61
C ILE A 23 -10.21 -30.80 31.62
N ILE A 24 -9.51 -30.38 32.68
CA ILE A 24 -8.94 -29.03 32.77
C ILE A 24 -7.89 -28.81 31.68
N LEU A 25 -7.00 -29.77 31.45
CA LEU A 25 -5.97 -29.66 30.41
C LEU A 25 -6.58 -29.56 29.01
N VAL A 26 -7.64 -30.31 28.72
CA VAL A 26 -8.35 -30.24 27.44
C VAL A 26 -9.07 -28.89 27.28
N LEU A 27 -9.70 -28.37 28.34
CA LEU A 27 -10.35 -27.07 28.33
C LEU A 27 -9.33 -25.93 28.14
N CYS A 28 -8.20 -25.96 28.85
CA CYS A 28 -7.14 -24.98 28.67
C CYS A 28 -6.53 -25.03 27.27
N GLY A 29 -6.30 -26.23 26.71
CA GLY A 29 -5.84 -26.40 25.33
C GLY A 29 -6.86 -25.88 24.31
N GLY A 30 -8.15 -26.19 24.50
CA GLY A 30 -9.23 -25.70 23.64
C GLY A 30 -9.36 -24.17 23.68
N ILE A 31 -9.26 -23.57 24.86
CA ILE A 31 -9.27 -22.10 25.03
C ILE A 31 -8.04 -21.47 24.38
N TYR A 32 -6.85 -22.07 24.53
CA TYR A 32 -5.63 -21.57 23.89
C TYR A 32 -5.73 -21.61 22.35
N VAL A 33 -6.24 -22.71 21.80
CA VAL A 33 -6.46 -22.84 20.35
C VAL A 33 -7.52 -21.84 19.88
N PHE A 34 -8.61 -21.71 20.62
CA PHE A 34 -9.67 -20.77 20.29
C PHE A 34 -9.19 -19.32 20.32
N LEU A 35 -8.47 -18.89 21.36
CA LEU A 35 -7.99 -17.52 21.50
C LEU A 35 -6.87 -17.15 20.52
N ASN A 36 -5.97 -18.09 20.18
CA ASN A 36 -4.82 -17.78 19.31
C ASN A 36 -5.03 -18.08 17.83
N TYR A 37 -5.98 -18.97 17.48
CA TYR A 37 -6.16 -19.38 16.08
C TYR A 37 -7.57 -19.13 15.54
N VAL A 38 -8.60 -19.22 16.38
CA VAL A 38 -9.99 -19.05 15.92
C VAL A 38 -10.46 -17.60 16.07
N LEU A 39 -10.22 -16.99 17.23
CA LEU A 39 -10.61 -15.61 17.52
C LEU A 39 -9.94 -14.60 16.57
N PRO A 40 -8.63 -14.71 16.26
CA PRO A 40 -7.99 -13.80 15.32
C PRO A 40 -8.51 -13.95 13.89
N GLY A 41 -8.98 -15.14 13.51
CA GLY A 41 -9.65 -15.40 12.24
C GLY A 41 -11.10 -14.89 12.18
N LEU A 42 -11.74 -14.69 13.33
CA LEU A 42 -13.07 -14.08 13.46
C LEU A 42 -13.01 -12.56 13.63
N SER A 43 -11.95 -12.03 14.24
CA SER A 43 -11.59 -10.61 14.19
C SER A 43 -10.91 -10.32 12.86
N GLY A 44 -11.61 -10.60 11.77
CA GLY A 44 -11.26 -10.04 10.48
C GLY A 44 -11.28 -8.53 10.62
N GLY A 45 -10.13 -7.93 10.90
CA GLY A 45 -9.88 -6.59 10.40
C GLY A 45 -10.11 -6.72 8.91
N SER A 46 -11.24 -6.21 8.42
CA SER A 46 -11.55 -6.19 7.00
C SER A 46 -10.31 -5.64 6.32
N ARG A 47 -9.54 -6.52 5.66
CA ARG A 47 -8.67 -6.04 4.60
C ARG A 47 -9.63 -5.33 3.68
N ALA A 48 -9.45 -4.01 3.55
CA ALA A 48 -10.18 -3.24 2.57
C ALA A 48 -9.95 -3.97 1.24
N SER A 49 -11.02 -4.57 0.71
CA SER A 49 -11.02 -5.06 -0.65
C SER A 49 -10.84 -3.82 -1.51
N THR A 50 -9.69 -3.71 -2.17
CA THR A 50 -9.44 -2.74 -3.21
C THR A 50 -9.51 -3.49 -4.54
N GLU A 51 -10.60 -3.30 -5.27
CA GLU A 51 -10.55 -3.62 -6.70
C GLU A 51 -9.72 -2.51 -7.36
N PRO A 52 -8.62 -2.86 -8.06
CA PRO A 52 -7.72 -1.86 -8.62
C PRO A 52 -8.49 -0.92 -9.55
N MET A 53 -8.25 0.38 -9.37
CA MET A 53 -8.89 1.42 -10.18
C MET A 53 -8.43 1.32 -11.63
N LYS A 54 -9.38 1.26 -12.55
CA LYS A 54 -9.07 1.20 -13.98
C LYS A 54 -8.56 2.54 -14.48
N MET A 55 -7.34 2.57 -15.00
CA MET A 55 -6.79 3.75 -15.68
C MET A 55 -7.67 4.15 -16.88
N PRO A 56 -7.91 5.45 -17.10
CA PRO A 56 -8.67 5.92 -18.25
C PRO A 56 -7.93 5.65 -19.56
N ALA A 57 -8.69 5.38 -20.62
CA ALA A 57 -8.13 5.30 -21.96
C ALA A 57 -7.80 6.71 -22.47
N GLY A 58 -6.65 6.89 -23.13
CA GLY A 58 -6.26 8.21 -23.68
C GLY A 58 -7.33 8.83 -24.60
N SER A 59 -8.10 8.00 -25.31
CA SER A 59 -9.21 8.45 -26.17
C SER A 59 -10.38 9.08 -25.40
N SER A 60 -10.58 8.77 -24.13
CA SER A 60 -11.66 9.35 -23.30
C SER A 60 -11.23 10.61 -22.55
N ILE A 61 -9.95 10.96 -22.55
CA ILE A 61 -9.46 12.21 -21.97
C ILE A 61 -9.88 13.36 -22.88
N LYS A 62 -10.56 14.35 -22.32
CA LYS A 62 -10.96 15.58 -23.02
C LYS A 62 -10.75 16.76 -22.09
N ASN A 63 -10.43 17.90 -22.69
CA ASN A 63 -10.40 19.17 -21.99
C ASN A 63 -11.84 19.67 -21.78
N THR A 64 -12.16 20.06 -20.55
CA THR A 64 -13.45 20.62 -20.15
C THR A 64 -13.22 22.00 -19.52
N GLU A 65 -14.15 22.92 -19.74
CA GLU A 65 -14.01 24.30 -19.24
C GLU A 65 -13.90 24.38 -17.71
N GLN A 66 -14.60 23.47 -17.00
CA GLN A 66 -14.69 23.51 -15.54
C GLN A 66 -13.58 22.70 -14.85
N PHE A 67 -13.10 21.63 -15.46
CA PHE A 67 -12.22 20.66 -14.78
C PHE A 67 -10.89 20.40 -15.51
N GLY A 68 -10.63 21.07 -16.64
CA GLY A 68 -9.44 20.82 -17.44
C GLY A 68 -9.48 19.45 -18.10
N GLU A 69 -8.33 18.78 -18.19
CA GLU A 69 -8.22 17.46 -18.82
C GLU A 69 -8.67 16.34 -17.89
N ILE A 70 -9.81 15.74 -18.22
CA ILE A 70 -10.40 14.64 -17.45
C ILE A 70 -10.91 13.53 -18.38
N PRO A 71 -10.94 12.27 -17.91
CA PRO A 71 -11.68 11.21 -18.59
C PRO A 71 -13.19 11.47 -18.53
N VAL A 72 -13.80 11.78 -19.67
CA VAL A 72 -15.24 12.09 -19.75
C VAL A 72 -16.13 10.89 -19.51
N ASN A 73 -15.55 9.69 -19.48
CA ASN A 73 -16.28 8.45 -19.27
C ASN A 73 -16.16 7.89 -17.85
N GLN A 74 -15.37 8.51 -16.97
CA GLN A 74 -15.11 8.01 -15.62
C GLN A 74 -15.49 9.02 -14.53
N PHE A 75 -16.09 8.50 -13.47
CA PHE A 75 -16.61 9.28 -12.34
C PHE A 75 -16.25 8.58 -11.02
N GLY A 76 -16.01 9.36 -9.97
CA GLY A 76 -15.91 8.85 -8.60
C GLY A 76 -17.19 9.12 -7.84
N ILE A 77 -17.66 8.14 -7.07
CA ILE A 77 -18.73 8.36 -6.08
C ILE A 77 -18.28 7.88 -4.70
N VAL A 78 -18.66 8.62 -3.66
CA VAL A 78 -18.60 8.20 -2.26
C VAL A 78 -20.03 7.98 -1.79
N MET A 79 -20.32 6.80 -1.29
CA MET A 79 -21.64 6.43 -0.80
C MET A 79 -21.77 6.76 0.69
N GLN A 80 -22.92 7.29 1.11
CA GLN A 80 -23.22 7.61 2.50
C GLN A 80 -23.02 6.39 3.42
N GLU A 81 -22.74 6.65 4.70
CA GLU A 81 -22.63 5.60 5.71
C GLU A 81 -23.86 4.66 5.72
N GLY A 82 -23.61 3.36 5.84
CA GLY A 82 -24.65 2.33 5.80
C GLY A 82 -25.14 1.94 4.40
N LYS A 83 -24.67 2.59 3.33
CA LYS A 83 -24.89 2.15 1.95
C LYS A 83 -23.89 1.07 1.54
N THR A 84 -24.32 0.20 0.64
CA THR A 84 -23.56 -0.98 0.21
C THR A 84 -23.12 -0.87 -1.25
N LYS A 85 -22.17 -1.72 -1.68
CA LYS A 85 -21.80 -1.88 -3.10
C LYS A 85 -23.01 -2.12 -4.00
N ALA A 86 -24.00 -2.89 -3.52
CA ALA A 86 -25.24 -3.13 -4.26
C ALA A 86 -26.08 -1.85 -4.49
N ASP A 87 -25.96 -0.85 -3.62
CA ASP A 87 -26.61 0.44 -3.82
C ASP A 87 -25.82 1.29 -4.83
N ALA A 88 -24.49 1.28 -4.77
CA ALA A 88 -23.64 1.89 -5.79
C ALA A 88 -23.90 1.31 -7.19
N GLU A 89 -24.07 -0.01 -7.30
CA GLU A 89 -24.42 -0.69 -8.57
C GLU A 89 -25.76 -0.22 -9.15
N LYS A 90 -26.76 0.06 -8.31
CA LYS A 90 -28.05 0.60 -8.78
C LYS A 90 -27.87 2.00 -9.36
N ILE A 91 -27.02 2.82 -8.74
CA ILE A 91 -26.71 4.17 -9.21
C ILE A 91 -25.93 4.10 -10.52
N ALA A 92 -24.91 3.24 -10.60
CA ALA A 92 -24.15 3.00 -11.83
C ALA A 92 -25.07 2.59 -13.00
N LYS A 93 -25.98 1.63 -12.77
CA LYS A 93 -26.98 1.22 -13.77
C LYS A 93 -27.87 2.37 -14.23
N SER A 94 -28.20 3.32 -13.36
CA SER A 94 -29.05 4.47 -13.70
C SER A 94 -28.44 5.43 -14.73
N ILE A 95 -27.12 5.37 -14.91
CA ILE A 95 -26.36 6.16 -15.90
C ILE A 95 -25.72 5.28 -16.97
N ASN A 96 -26.12 4.00 -17.07
CA ASN A 96 -25.50 3.01 -17.96
C ASN A 96 -23.97 2.89 -17.74
N ALA A 97 -23.53 2.94 -16.48
CA ALA A 97 -22.15 2.74 -16.08
C ALA A 97 -21.95 1.36 -15.41
N GLU A 98 -20.69 0.96 -15.36
CA GLU A 98 -20.18 -0.19 -14.63
C GLU A 98 -19.22 0.28 -13.54
N ILE A 99 -19.08 -0.47 -12.44
CA ILE A 99 -18.07 -0.19 -11.40
C ILE A 99 -16.75 -0.77 -11.88
N THR A 100 -15.69 0.04 -11.93
CA THR A 100 -14.36 -0.33 -12.43
C THR A 100 -13.23 -0.11 -11.42
N GLY A 101 -13.58 0.18 -10.16
CA GLY A 101 -12.65 0.32 -9.05
C GLY A 101 -13.39 0.58 -7.75
N GLU A 102 -12.78 0.20 -6.63
CA GLU A 102 -13.41 0.31 -5.31
C GLU A 102 -12.37 0.60 -4.22
N VAL A 103 -12.71 1.50 -3.28
CA VAL A 103 -12.03 1.64 -1.99
C VAL A 103 -13.06 1.47 -0.88
N SER A 104 -13.25 0.22 -0.47
CA SER A 104 -14.24 -0.17 0.54
C SER A 104 -14.10 0.58 1.86
N LEU A 105 -12.88 0.97 2.25
CA LEU A 105 -12.60 1.72 3.48
C LEU A 105 -13.37 3.05 3.56
N ILE A 106 -13.54 3.72 2.43
CA ILE A 106 -14.21 5.03 2.34
C ILE A 106 -15.52 4.93 1.55
N ASN A 107 -16.02 3.73 1.28
CA ASN A 107 -17.22 3.48 0.47
C ASN A 107 -17.17 4.20 -0.90
N PHE A 108 -15.98 4.24 -1.50
CA PHE A 108 -15.73 4.88 -2.79
C PHE A 108 -15.81 3.86 -3.92
N TYR A 109 -16.43 4.27 -5.03
CA TYR A 109 -16.53 3.48 -6.26
C TYR A 109 -16.19 4.34 -7.46
N GLN A 110 -15.36 3.79 -8.34
CA GLN A 110 -15.10 4.34 -9.66
C GLN A 110 -16.14 3.77 -10.64
N LEU A 111 -16.83 4.65 -11.35
CA LEU A 111 -17.82 4.32 -12.36
C LEU A 111 -17.26 4.61 -13.75
N GLU A 112 -17.52 3.73 -14.72
CA GLU A 112 -17.18 3.95 -16.13
C GLU A 112 -18.40 3.79 -17.03
N THR A 113 -18.64 4.79 -17.88
CA THR A 113 -19.67 4.77 -18.93
C THR A 113 -19.06 4.45 -20.30
N LYS A 114 -19.90 4.24 -21.30
CA LYS A 114 -19.49 4.08 -22.70
C LYS A 114 -19.32 5.42 -23.45
N GLN A 115 -19.44 6.56 -22.78
CA GLN A 115 -19.31 7.87 -23.41
C GLN A 115 -17.86 8.10 -23.88
N THR A 116 -17.70 8.86 -24.97
CA THR A 116 -16.38 9.23 -25.52
C THR A 116 -16.24 10.72 -25.81
N THR A 117 -17.31 11.48 -25.58
CA THR A 117 -17.38 12.93 -25.75
C THR A 117 -17.70 13.60 -24.42
N ALA A 118 -17.39 14.89 -24.29
CA ALA A 118 -17.74 15.67 -23.11
C ALA A 118 -19.25 16.01 -23.03
N ASP A 119 -20.03 15.59 -24.03
CA ASP A 119 -21.45 15.89 -24.11
C ASP A 119 -22.20 15.29 -22.92
N ASN A 120 -22.94 16.14 -22.21
CA ASN A 120 -23.71 15.79 -21.03
C ASN A 120 -22.87 15.33 -19.81
N TYR A 121 -21.54 15.49 -19.83
CA TYR A 121 -20.68 15.13 -18.71
C TYR A 121 -21.16 15.77 -17.39
N SER A 122 -21.37 17.10 -17.40
CA SER A 122 -21.84 17.83 -16.23
C SER A 122 -23.23 17.38 -15.77
N GLN A 123 -24.12 16.99 -16.71
CA GLN A 123 -25.45 16.48 -16.37
C GLN A 123 -25.36 15.11 -15.69
N VAL A 124 -24.45 14.24 -16.14
CA VAL A 124 -24.21 12.94 -15.50
C VAL A 124 -23.63 13.15 -14.10
N LEU A 125 -22.65 14.05 -13.95
CA LEU A 125 -22.05 14.37 -12.66
C LEU A 125 -23.07 14.97 -11.68
N GLU A 126 -23.91 15.91 -12.13
CA GLU A 126 -25.00 16.49 -11.33
C GLU A 126 -26.03 15.43 -10.92
N LYS A 127 -26.38 14.53 -11.85
CA LYS A 127 -27.30 13.41 -11.55
C LYS A 127 -26.71 12.47 -10.50
N LEU A 128 -25.42 12.17 -10.56
CA LEU A 128 -24.72 11.37 -9.55
C LEU A 128 -24.72 12.09 -8.20
N ALA A 129 -24.35 13.37 -8.17
CA ALA A 129 -24.32 14.18 -6.95
C ALA A 129 -25.71 14.30 -6.29
N GLY A 130 -26.78 14.36 -7.09
CA GLY A 130 -28.17 14.39 -6.62
C GLY A 130 -28.80 13.02 -6.31
N SER A 131 -28.07 11.91 -6.52
CA SER A 131 -28.63 10.57 -6.33
C SER A 131 -28.75 10.22 -4.84
N PRO A 132 -29.92 9.76 -4.36
CA PRO A 132 -30.09 9.38 -2.95
C PRO A 132 -29.10 8.31 -2.50
N GLY A 133 -28.36 8.60 -1.42
CA GLY A 133 -27.34 7.71 -0.89
C GLY A 133 -25.92 7.99 -1.40
N VAL A 134 -25.74 8.93 -2.32
CA VAL A 134 -24.42 9.50 -2.66
C VAL A 134 -24.11 10.62 -1.69
N GLU A 135 -22.93 10.57 -1.10
CA GLU A 135 -22.37 11.63 -0.27
C GLU A 135 -21.57 12.64 -1.10
N LEU A 136 -20.78 12.13 -2.05
CA LEU A 136 -19.98 12.93 -2.97
C LEU A 136 -19.98 12.27 -4.36
N ALA A 137 -20.05 13.09 -5.40
CA ALA A 137 -19.70 12.68 -6.76
C ALA A 137 -18.63 13.64 -7.28
N SER A 138 -17.60 13.09 -7.94
CA SER A 138 -16.49 13.86 -8.48
C SER A 138 -16.10 13.38 -9.87
N PRO A 139 -15.46 14.24 -10.67
CA PRO A 139 -14.67 13.78 -11.79
C PRO A 139 -13.64 12.74 -11.34
N ASN A 140 -13.37 11.74 -12.19
CA ASN A 140 -12.10 11.06 -12.09
C ASN A 140 -11.03 12.01 -12.67
N SER A 141 -9.94 12.22 -11.95
CA SER A 141 -8.88 13.14 -12.37
C SER A 141 -7.61 12.35 -12.66
N LEU A 142 -6.87 12.79 -13.67
CA LEU A 142 -5.54 12.27 -13.94
C LEU A 142 -4.59 12.93 -12.94
N VAL A 143 -4.07 12.15 -12.00
CA VAL A 143 -2.84 12.55 -11.31
C VAL A 143 -1.70 12.18 -12.25
N ILE A 144 -1.33 13.11 -13.12
CA ILE A 144 -0.09 13.01 -13.89
C ILE A 144 1.00 13.52 -12.95
N ALA A 145 1.96 12.66 -12.61
CA ALA A 145 3.18 13.15 -11.97
C ALA A 145 3.82 14.14 -12.95
N ASP A 146 4.03 15.39 -12.52
CA ASP A 146 4.68 16.39 -13.36
C ASP A 146 5.98 15.80 -13.92
N ASP A 147 6.18 15.91 -15.23
CA ASP A 147 7.49 15.65 -15.82
C ASP A 147 8.47 16.64 -15.18
N PHE A 148 9.41 16.11 -14.40
CA PHE A 148 10.46 16.90 -13.81
C PHE A 148 11.33 17.48 -14.93
N ASP A 149 11.19 18.79 -15.19
CA ASP A 149 12.00 19.49 -16.19
C ASP A 149 13.44 19.68 -15.68
N GLU A 150 14.30 18.73 -16.04
CA GLU A 150 15.74 18.75 -15.77
C GLU A 150 16.46 20.01 -16.33
N SER A 151 15.82 20.82 -17.18
CA SER A 151 16.40 22.07 -17.69
C SER A 151 16.53 23.18 -16.64
N GLN A 152 15.90 23.03 -15.48
CA GLN A 152 16.00 23.93 -14.33
C GLN A 152 17.03 23.40 -13.32
N GLY A 153 18.32 23.49 -13.67
CA GLY A 153 19.42 22.88 -12.91
C GLY A 153 19.43 23.16 -11.39
N THR A 154 19.92 22.19 -10.62
CA THR A 154 20.09 22.31 -9.16
C THR A 154 21.52 21.91 -8.73
N CYS A 155 22.12 22.75 -7.88
CA CYS A 155 23.49 22.62 -7.32
C CYS A 155 23.51 21.71 -6.09
N ASP A 156 24.65 21.00 -5.78
CA ASP A 156 25.05 19.91 -4.78
C ASP A 156 25.75 20.19 -3.40
N PRO A 157 25.70 19.35 -2.30
CA PRO A 157 26.80 18.45 -1.84
C PRO A 157 26.47 17.07 -1.07
N LEU A 158 27.13 15.94 -1.43
CA LEU A 158 27.89 14.84 -0.71
C LEU A 158 27.39 14.01 0.52
N ASP A 159 27.52 12.65 0.56
CA ASP A 159 28.78 11.89 0.89
C ASP A 159 28.91 10.38 0.42
N ASP A 160 28.29 9.97 -0.69
CA ASP A 160 28.56 8.72 -1.46
C ASP A 160 29.49 9.03 -2.68
N PRO A 161 30.26 8.12 -3.33
CA PRO A 161 30.97 8.43 -4.57
C PRO A 161 30.13 9.09 -5.67
N MET A 162 28.85 8.76 -5.79
CA MET A 162 27.91 9.48 -6.66
C MET A 162 27.70 10.93 -6.20
N TYR A 163 27.72 11.16 -4.90
CA TYR A 163 27.63 12.48 -4.31
C TYR A 163 28.99 13.17 -4.17
N LYS A 164 30.13 12.54 -4.52
CA LYS A 164 31.53 13.08 -4.48
C LYS A 164 31.81 14.22 -5.44
N ASP A 165 31.09 14.26 -6.55
CA ASP A 165 31.11 15.37 -7.49
C ASP A 165 30.00 16.33 -7.10
N SER A 166 30.33 17.63 -6.96
CA SER A 166 29.48 18.69 -6.41
C SER A 166 28.27 19.05 -7.32
N THR A 167 27.59 18.08 -7.93
CA THR A 167 26.27 18.24 -8.57
C THR A 167 25.10 17.41 -7.95
N TYR A 168 25.32 16.27 -7.26
CA TYR A 168 24.27 15.26 -6.99
C TYR A 168 23.74 15.05 -5.54
N GLY A 169 24.54 15.24 -4.51
CA GLY A 169 24.13 15.22 -3.09
C GLY A 169 23.54 16.51 -2.44
N ARG A 170 23.22 17.65 -3.11
CA ARG A 170 22.88 18.92 -2.38
C ARG A 170 21.77 18.87 -1.45
N ASN A 171 20.80 18.15 -1.96
CA ASN A 171 19.54 18.05 -1.34
C ASN A 171 19.79 17.40 0.04
N TYR A 172 20.79 16.53 0.16
CA TYR A 172 21.22 15.91 1.41
C TYR A 172 22.03 16.81 2.37
N GLN A 173 22.97 17.67 1.92
CA GLN A 173 23.59 18.61 2.88
C GLN A 173 22.74 19.82 3.20
N MET A 174 21.87 20.28 2.31
CA MET A 174 20.95 21.37 2.61
C MET A 174 20.01 21.00 3.76
N ILE A 175 19.54 19.74 3.79
CA ILE A 175 18.76 19.23 4.92
C ILE A 175 19.64 18.82 6.11
N GLY A 176 20.96 18.96 6.01
CA GLY A 176 21.90 18.65 7.08
C GLY A 176 21.96 17.15 7.43
N LEU A 177 21.72 16.26 6.46
CA LEU A 177 21.53 14.81 6.73
C LEU A 177 22.70 14.21 7.52
N LYS A 178 23.94 14.54 7.14
CA LYS A 178 25.15 14.09 7.84
C LYS A 178 25.15 14.47 9.33
N ASN A 179 24.74 15.69 9.65
CA ASN A 179 24.68 16.17 11.04
C ASN A 179 23.53 15.50 11.80
N ALA A 180 22.38 15.29 11.14
CA ALA A 180 21.26 14.57 11.73
C ALA A 180 21.63 13.12 12.06
N TYR A 181 22.30 12.42 11.16
CA TYR A 181 22.79 11.06 11.36
C TYR A 181 23.84 10.99 12.47
N ALA A 182 24.80 11.92 12.48
CA ALA A 182 25.80 12.02 13.54
C ALA A 182 25.16 12.26 14.92
N PHE A 183 24.14 13.12 14.99
CA PHE A 183 23.39 13.37 16.21
C PHE A 183 22.63 12.13 16.69
N MET A 184 21.91 11.44 15.78
CA MET A 184 21.20 10.20 16.11
C MET A 184 22.16 9.14 16.65
N LYS A 185 23.31 8.94 16.02
CA LYS A 185 24.34 8.00 16.48
C LYS A 185 24.93 8.40 17.84
N ALA A 186 25.26 9.68 18.02
CA ALA A 186 25.81 10.20 19.27
C ALA A 186 24.80 10.18 20.44
N SER A 187 23.50 10.23 20.15
CA SER A 187 22.44 10.21 21.16
C SER A 187 22.34 8.87 21.90
N GLY A 188 22.83 7.78 21.31
CA GLY A 188 22.69 6.43 21.85
C GLY A 188 21.24 5.93 21.93
N LEU A 189 20.30 6.63 21.27
CA LEU A 189 18.90 6.24 21.24
C LEU A 189 18.73 4.93 20.46
N THR A 190 17.96 4.01 21.03
CA THR A 190 17.48 2.84 20.28
C THR A 190 16.36 3.28 19.36
N LEU A 191 16.64 3.26 18.05
CA LEU A 191 15.65 3.59 17.03
C LEU A 191 14.81 2.34 16.66
N ASN A 192 13.55 2.56 16.31
CA ASN A 192 12.66 1.51 15.84
C ASN A 192 12.55 1.56 14.31
N PRO A 193 12.25 0.43 13.63
CA PRO A 193 11.94 0.43 12.21
C PRO A 193 10.75 1.35 11.90
N VAL A 194 10.91 2.21 10.89
CA VAL A 194 9.85 3.07 10.37
C VAL A 194 9.31 2.46 9.09
N LYS A 195 7.98 2.47 8.92
CA LYS A 195 7.32 2.10 7.66
C LYS A 195 6.85 3.36 6.97
N VAL A 196 7.23 3.54 5.71
CA VAL A 196 6.80 4.65 4.86
C VAL A 196 5.91 4.09 3.76
N GLY A 197 4.69 4.62 3.65
CA GLY A 197 3.79 4.30 2.53
C GLY A 197 4.05 5.26 1.37
N ILE A 198 4.31 4.73 0.19
CA ILE A 198 4.58 5.50 -1.03
C ILE A 198 3.47 5.18 -2.03
N LEU A 199 2.77 6.20 -2.52
CA LEU A 199 1.78 6.08 -3.59
C LEU A 199 2.36 6.74 -4.84
N ASP A 200 2.85 5.92 -5.75
CA ASP A 200 3.53 6.37 -6.96
C ASP A 200 3.35 5.32 -8.07
N THR A 201 4.05 5.52 -9.18
CA THR A 201 4.24 4.54 -10.25
C THR A 201 4.96 3.27 -9.75
N ARG A 202 4.90 2.21 -10.58
CA ARG A 202 5.41 0.85 -10.28
C ARG A 202 6.87 0.86 -9.83
N LEU A 203 7.32 -0.15 -9.09
CA LEU A 203 8.71 -0.27 -8.63
C LEU A 203 9.57 -1.13 -9.55
N TYR A 204 10.75 -0.64 -9.92
CA TYR A 204 11.73 -1.38 -10.73
C TYR A 204 12.48 -2.41 -9.90
N LYS A 205 12.11 -3.67 -10.09
CA LYS A 205 12.58 -4.82 -9.30
C LYS A 205 14.06 -5.18 -9.51
N PRO A 206 14.66 -5.04 -10.70
CA PRO A 206 16.09 -5.31 -10.90
C PRO A 206 17.03 -4.30 -10.22
N CYS A 207 16.53 -3.36 -9.41
CA CYS A 207 17.34 -2.39 -8.71
C CYS A 207 17.92 -2.95 -7.39
N ASP A 208 19.24 -2.92 -7.25
CA ASP A 208 19.96 -3.33 -6.02
C ASP A 208 19.94 -2.25 -4.92
N GLU A 209 19.41 -1.06 -5.22
CA GLU A 209 19.23 0.05 -4.28
C GLU A 209 18.13 -0.21 -3.25
N ILE A 210 17.22 -1.15 -3.53
CA ILE A 210 16.05 -1.41 -2.68
C ILE A 210 16.15 -2.86 -2.17
N GLY A 211 17.10 -3.10 -1.27
CA GLY A 211 17.41 -4.41 -0.70
C GLY A 211 18.21 -4.34 0.60
N GLY A 212 18.69 -5.50 1.09
CA GLY A 212 19.49 -5.56 2.32
C GLY A 212 18.69 -5.18 3.57
N ASN A 213 19.14 -4.13 4.28
CA ASN A 213 18.49 -3.62 5.50
C ASN A 213 17.25 -2.75 5.20
N SER A 214 17.03 -2.39 3.94
CA SER A 214 15.81 -1.76 3.46
C SER A 214 14.91 -2.83 2.83
N ASN A 215 13.61 -2.77 3.12
CA ASN A 215 12.63 -3.70 2.56
C ASN A 215 11.46 -2.90 1.99
N VAL A 216 11.07 -3.26 0.76
CA VAL A 216 9.91 -2.74 0.07
C VAL A 216 8.92 -3.87 -0.18
N SER A 217 7.65 -3.58 0.07
CA SER A 217 6.54 -4.45 -0.31
C SER A 217 5.52 -3.62 -1.04
N THR A 218 5.06 -4.10 -2.19
CA THR A 218 3.92 -3.52 -2.90
C THR A 218 2.62 -4.21 -2.47
N THR A 219 1.49 -3.72 -2.96
CA THR A 219 0.19 -4.32 -2.67
C THR A 219 -0.05 -5.52 -3.58
N GLU A 220 0.32 -5.40 -4.85
CA GLU A 220 0.15 -6.42 -5.88
C GLU A 220 1.46 -6.71 -6.63
N ASP A 221 1.57 -7.87 -7.28
CA ASP A 221 2.75 -8.25 -8.08
C ASP A 221 2.93 -7.32 -9.31
N GLU A 222 1.82 -6.83 -9.87
CA GLU A 222 1.80 -5.92 -11.03
C GLU A 222 2.31 -4.50 -10.70
N ASP A 223 2.44 -4.17 -9.41
CA ASP A 223 3.05 -2.93 -8.94
C ASP A 223 4.57 -2.94 -9.11
N TYR A 224 5.18 -4.08 -9.50
CA TYR A 224 6.57 -4.13 -9.94
C TYR A 224 6.69 -4.05 -11.47
N ASN A 225 7.82 -3.53 -11.97
CA ASN A 225 8.27 -3.72 -13.34
C ASN A 225 9.72 -4.24 -13.38
N ASP A 226 10.06 -4.94 -14.46
CA ASP A 226 11.40 -5.46 -14.74
C ASP A 226 11.85 -5.18 -16.18
N ASN A 227 11.04 -4.43 -16.93
CA ASN A 227 11.26 -4.17 -18.35
C ASN A 227 11.83 -2.76 -18.54
N PRO A 228 13.02 -2.63 -19.15
CA PRO A 228 13.52 -1.33 -19.59
C PRO A 228 12.69 -0.80 -20.77
N ASP A 229 12.54 0.52 -20.85
CA ASP A 229 11.95 1.17 -22.01
C ASP A 229 12.87 1.01 -23.21
N LYS A 230 12.30 0.66 -24.36
CA LYS A 230 13.02 0.47 -25.61
C LYS A 230 12.50 1.40 -26.69
N ASN A 231 13.38 1.89 -27.54
CA ASN A 231 12.96 2.59 -28.76
C ASN A 231 12.35 1.63 -29.78
N GLU A 232 11.85 2.18 -30.88
CA GLU A 232 11.30 1.44 -32.03
C GLU A 232 12.27 0.41 -32.65
N HIS A 233 13.57 0.49 -32.35
CA HIS A 233 14.60 -0.44 -32.82
C HIS A 233 14.97 -1.50 -31.76
N GLY A 234 14.23 -1.56 -30.65
CA GLY A 234 14.44 -2.52 -29.56
C GLY A 234 15.65 -2.21 -28.68
N GLN A 235 16.27 -1.04 -28.81
CA GLN A 235 17.39 -0.60 -27.98
C GLN A 235 16.86 0.04 -26.70
N VAL A 236 17.48 -0.28 -25.57
CA VAL A 236 17.11 0.32 -24.27
C VAL A 236 17.40 1.82 -24.30
N VAL A 237 16.37 2.62 -24.02
CA VAL A 237 16.46 4.08 -23.89
C VAL A 237 16.33 4.54 -22.44
N ASN A 238 15.61 3.80 -21.60
CA ASN A 238 15.59 3.96 -20.15
C ASN A 238 15.64 2.57 -19.51
N GLY A 239 16.42 2.41 -18.44
CA GLY A 239 16.62 1.15 -17.73
C GLY A 239 15.36 0.58 -17.07
N GLY A 240 14.20 1.25 -17.17
CA GLY A 240 12.96 0.84 -16.51
C GLY A 240 12.77 1.50 -15.15
N LEU A 241 13.64 2.46 -14.80
CA LEU A 241 13.54 3.30 -13.62
C LEU A 241 12.30 4.19 -13.74
N THR A 242 11.30 3.86 -12.95
CA THR A 242 10.07 4.65 -12.81
C THR A 242 10.27 5.78 -11.80
N HIS A 243 9.38 6.77 -11.84
CA HIS A 243 9.32 7.82 -10.82
C HIS A 243 9.18 7.23 -9.40
N GLY A 244 8.37 6.18 -9.22
CA GLY A 244 8.16 5.52 -7.93
C GLY A 244 9.40 4.82 -7.41
N THR A 245 10.26 4.32 -8.31
CA THR A 245 11.57 3.79 -7.94
C THR A 245 12.48 4.90 -7.42
N MET A 246 12.57 6.02 -8.14
CA MET A 246 13.40 7.16 -7.75
C MET A 246 12.97 7.75 -6.40
N VAL A 247 11.66 7.93 -6.18
CA VAL A 247 11.10 8.40 -4.90
C VAL A 247 11.44 7.42 -3.77
N THR A 248 11.29 6.11 -4.02
CA THR A 248 11.60 5.08 -3.03
C THR A 248 13.09 5.09 -2.65
N GLU A 249 13.98 5.28 -3.63
CA GLU A 249 15.43 5.33 -3.40
C GLU A 249 15.83 6.55 -2.56
N VAL A 250 15.29 7.74 -2.87
CA VAL A 250 15.56 8.95 -2.07
C VAL A 250 15.12 8.79 -0.62
N LEU A 251 14.04 8.03 -0.37
CA LEU A 251 13.54 7.81 0.97
C LEU A 251 14.31 6.72 1.72
N GLY A 252 14.56 5.58 1.09
CA GLY A 252 14.93 4.35 1.79
C GLY A 252 15.96 3.48 1.09
N ALA A 253 16.74 4.00 0.13
CA ALA A 253 17.77 3.20 -0.53
C ALA A 253 18.78 2.59 0.46
N ASN A 254 19.27 1.41 0.09
CA ASN A 254 20.24 0.63 0.84
C ASN A 254 21.63 1.23 0.75
N ALA A 255 22.01 1.97 1.78
CA ALA A 255 23.31 2.63 1.80
C ALA A 255 24.53 1.68 1.83
N GLU A 256 24.36 0.36 2.01
CA GLU A 256 25.47 -0.61 2.05
C GLU A 256 25.96 -1.10 0.69
N ASN A 257 25.25 -0.81 -0.40
CA ASN A 257 25.58 -1.33 -1.75
C ASN A 257 26.58 -0.46 -2.54
N GLY A 258 26.95 0.71 -2.01
CA GLY A 258 27.85 1.66 -2.67
C GLY A 258 27.22 2.54 -3.75
N GLY A 259 25.88 2.69 -3.73
CA GLY A 259 25.09 3.57 -4.59
C GLY A 259 24.27 4.62 -3.82
N VAL A 260 23.00 4.80 -4.14
CA VAL A 260 22.14 5.84 -3.53
C VAL A 260 21.92 5.56 -2.03
N THR A 261 21.98 6.61 -1.20
CA THR A 261 21.60 6.51 0.22
C THR A 261 20.32 7.28 0.48
N GLY A 262 19.28 6.58 0.96
CA GLY A 262 18.03 7.22 1.35
C GLY A 262 18.16 8.10 2.60
N VAL A 263 17.29 9.11 2.71
CA VAL A 263 17.18 10.02 3.88
C VAL A 263 16.81 9.27 5.18
N ALA A 264 16.11 8.15 5.05
CA ALA A 264 15.75 7.27 6.16
C ALA A 264 16.47 5.91 6.07
N ALA A 265 17.62 5.86 5.39
CA ALA A 265 18.37 4.62 5.23
C ALA A 265 18.81 4.04 6.59
N PRO A 266 18.87 2.70 6.74
CA PRO A 266 19.21 2.03 8.00
C PRO A 266 20.64 2.27 8.54
N TRP A 267 21.45 3.09 7.89
CA TRP A 267 22.87 3.34 8.21
C TRP A 267 23.15 4.00 9.56
N ALA A 268 22.13 4.47 10.28
CA ALA A 268 22.29 5.18 11.56
C ALA A 268 22.39 4.25 12.79
N ILE A 269 22.37 2.91 12.62
CA ILE A 269 22.23 1.96 13.74
C ILE A 269 23.26 0.82 13.63
N ASN A 270 24.54 1.15 13.76
CA ASN A 270 25.58 0.24 14.26
C ASN A 270 26.69 1.06 14.92
#